data_AF-A0A955JQX8-F1
#
_entry.id   AF-A0A955JQX8-F1
#
_cell.length_a   1.000
_cell.length_b   1.000
_cell.length_c   1.000
_cell.angle_alpha   90.00
_cell.angle_beta   90.00
_cell.angle_gamma   90.00
#
_symmetry.space_group_name_H-M   'P 1'
#
loop_
_entity.id
_entity.type
_entity.pdbx_description
1 polymer ?
#
loop_
_entity_poly.entity_id
_entity_poly.type
_entity_poly.pdbx_seq_one_letter_code
_entity_poly.pdbx_strand_id
1 'polypeptide(L)'
;MADVKGLENKLDEVFVKNAPFQLPKEAKEWIVKYLPYINLFLGVLTLWAAYGLYHWATVANNWIDTANRIAETYGISGYGSTSRLSLMVWISLAVLVIQAVIYIAAFSGTRDKKKSGWDLLFLAMGINIVYGFITLFTDYGSVGNLIGYLIGSVIGLYLLFQIRSYYLPKKSTETSKKPSKK
;
A
#
# COMPACT_ATOMS: atom_id res chain seq x y z
N MET A 1 -7.75 -18.52 8.09
CA MET A 1 -7.46 -17.07 8.04
C MET A 1 -6.21 -16.87 8.89
N ALA A 2 -5.11 -16.41 8.31
CA ALA A 2 -3.90 -16.10 9.09
C ALA A 2 -4.27 -15.18 10.27
N ASP A 3 -3.57 -15.29 11.39
CA ASP A 3 -3.86 -14.56 12.63
C ASP A 3 -3.55 -13.06 12.52
N VAL A 4 -4.35 -12.35 11.69
CA VAL A 4 -4.23 -10.90 11.45
C VAL A 4 -4.39 -10.13 12.77
N LYS A 5 -5.24 -10.61 13.68
CA LYS A 5 -5.43 -10.00 14.99
C LYS A 5 -4.19 -10.16 15.88
N GLY A 6 -3.55 -11.33 15.89
CA GLY A 6 -2.30 -11.55 16.60
C GLY A 6 -1.17 -10.67 16.07
N LEU A 7 -1.05 -10.53 14.74
CA LEU A 7 -0.09 -9.62 14.12
C LEU A 7 -0.38 -8.16 14.48
N GLU A 8 -1.63 -7.70 14.37
CA GLU A 8 -2.02 -6.35 14.78
C GLU A 8 -1.63 -6.06 16.23
N ASN A 9 -1.85 -6.98 17.16
CA ASN A 9 -1.53 -6.77 18.57
C ASN A 9 -0.02 -6.67 18.81
N LYS A 10 0.79 -7.49 18.14
CA LYS A 10 2.26 -7.39 18.21
C LYS A 10 2.76 -6.06 17.66
N LEU A 11 2.20 -5.62 16.53
CA LEU A 11 2.57 -4.34 15.93
C LEU A 11 2.10 -3.14 16.76
N ASP A 12 0.96 -3.25 17.47
CA ASP A 12 0.49 -2.25 18.43
C ASP A 12 1.47 -2.12 19.62
N GLU A 13 1.97 -3.26 20.13
CA GLU A 13 2.99 -3.27 21.17
C GLU A 13 4.27 -2.56 20.71
N VAL A 14 4.73 -2.82 19.48
CA VAL A 14 5.94 -2.20 18.93
C VAL A 14 5.74 -0.72 18.61
N PHE A 15 4.69 -0.36 17.86
CA PHE A 15 4.51 0.97 17.28
C PHE A 15 3.70 1.95 18.14
N VAL A 16 3.05 1.45 19.20
CA VAL A 16 2.30 2.29 20.14
C VAL A 16 2.87 2.19 21.54
N LYS A 17 3.10 1.00 22.10
CA LYS A 17 3.55 0.90 23.50
C LYS A 17 5.05 1.15 23.67
N ASN A 18 5.85 0.56 22.78
CA ASN A 18 7.32 0.63 22.84
C ASN A 18 7.90 1.71 21.91
N ALA A 19 7.07 2.51 21.26
CA ALA A 19 7.55 3.52 20.35
C ALA A 19 8.32 4.63 21.10
N PRO A 20 9.50 5.04 20.61
CA PRO A 20 10.33 6.05 21.27
C PRO A 20 9.66 7.42 21.33
N PHE A 21 8.69 7.67 20.45
CA PHE A 21 7.94 8.91 20.37
C PHE A 21 6.45 8.59 20.16
N GLN A 22 5.58 9.35 20.84
CA GLN A 22 4.14 9.35 20.60
C GLN A 22 3.76 10.63 19.87
N LEU A 23 2.97 10.53 18.80
CA LEU A 23 2.47 11.72 18.14
C LEU A 23 1.59 12.54 19.10
N PRO A 24 1.74 13.87 19.16
CA PRO A 24 0.84 14.72 19.93
C PRO A 24 -0.59 14.59 19.40
N LYS A 25 -1.57 14.88 20.27
CA LYS A 25 -2.99 14.68 19.96
C LYS A 25 -3.41 15.45 18.71
N GLU A 26 -2.90 16.65 18.55
CA GLU A 26 -3.14 17.57 17.43
C GLU A 26 -2.67 16.95 16.11
N ALA A 27 -1.49 16.30 16.11
CA ALA A 27 -0.97 15.61 14.93
C ALA A 27 -1.83 14.40 14.57
N LYS A 28 -2.24 13.60 15.56
CA LYS A 28 -3.15 12.45 15.33
C LYS A 28 -4.49 12.91 14.76
N GLU A 29 -5.06 13.98 15.29
CA GLU A 29 -6.32 14.55 14.79
C GLU A 29 -6.19 15.11 13.39
N TRP A 30 -5.08 15.78 13.09
CA TRP A 30 -4.78 16.27 11.73
C TRP A 30 -4.70 15.10 10.74
N ILE A 31 -3.95 14.05 11.08
CA ILE A 31 -3.83 12.86 10.22
C ILE A 31 -5.22 12.26 10.00
N VAL A 32 -5.98 11.97 11.06
CA VAL A 32 -7.31 11.36 10.95
C VAL A 32 -8.28 12.22 10.13
N LYS A 33 -8.17 13.56 10.21
CA LYS A 33 -9.01 14.50 9.46
C LYS A 33 -8.68 14.49 7.95
N TYR A 34 -7.40 14.47 7.58
CA TYR A 34 -6.98 14.59 6.19
C TYR A 34 -6.70 13.26 5.49
N LEU A 35 -6.41 12.20 6.24
CA LEU A 35 -6.09 10.86 5.73
C LEU A 35 -7.10 10.35 4.70
N PRO A 36 -8.44 10.50 4.85
CA PRO A 36 -9.37 10.05 3.83
C PRO A 36 -9.12 10.74 2.48
N TYR A 37 -8.97 12.06 2.49
CA TYR A 37 -8.75 12.85 1.28
C TYR A 37 -7.37 12.60 0.67
N ILE A 38 -6.34 12.43 1.51
CA ILE A 38 -4.99 12.03 1.08
C ILE A 38 -5.07 10.68 0.37
N ASN A 39 -5.73 9.68 0.96
CA ASN A 39 -5.86 8.36 0.36
C ASN A 39 -6.66 8.38 -0.94
N LEU A 40 -7.76 9.15 -1.00
CA LEU A 40 -8.53 9.28 -2.23
C LEU A 40 -7.70 9.92 -3.34
N PHE A 41 -6.99 11.02 -3.04
CA PHE A 41 -6.11 11.68 -3.98
C PHE A 41 -5.00 10.74 -4.46
N LEU A 42 -4.29 10.09 -3.53
CA LEU A 42 -3.24 9.13 -3.86
C LEU A 42 -3.79 7.94 -4.65
N GLY A 43 -4.97 7.43 -4.32
CA GLY A 43 -5.61 6.34 -5.03
C GLY A 43 -5.93 6.70 -6.48
N VAL A 44 -6.55 7.86 -6.70
CA VAL A 44 -6.85 8.35 -8.07
C VAL A 44 -5.58 8.64 -8.86
N LEU A 45 -4.58 9.29 -8.25
CA LEU A 45 -3.29 9.57 -8.87
C LEU A 45 -2.56 8.27 -9.24
N THR A 46 -2.57 7.28 -8.35
CA THR A 46 -1.95 5.97 -8.57
C THR A 46 -2.67 5.24 -9.70
N LEU A 47 -4.01 5.27 -9.75
CA LEU A 47 -4.77 4.65 -10.84
C LEU A 47 -4.47 5.30 -12.20
N TRP A 48 -4.39 6.62 -12.23
CA TRP A 48 -4.00 7.37 -13.43
C TRP A 48 -2.58 7.03 -13.89
N ALA A 49 -1.63 6.97 -12.95
CA ALA A 49 -0.26 6.53 -13.23
C ALA A 49 -0.22 5.08 -13.75
N ALA A 50 -1.02 4.18 -13.18
CA ALA A 50 -1.14 2.79 -13.64
C ALA A 50 -1.58 2.72 -15.10
N TYR A 51 -2.62 3.48 -15.44
CA TYR A 51 -3.15 3.55 -16.79
C TYR A 51 -2.10 4.10 -17.77
N GLY A 52 -1.42 5.18 -17.40
CA GLY A 52 -0.34 5.76 -18.21
C GLY A 52 0.81 4.77 -18.44
N LEU A 53 1.27 4.11 -17.38
CA LEU A 53 2.34 3.10 -17.48
C LEU A 53 1.91 1.87 -18.29
N TYR A 54 0.66 1.42 -18.15
CA TYR A 54 0.10 0.35 -18.98
C TYR A 54 0.09 0.74 -20.48
N HIS A 55 -0.35 1.96 -20.80
CA HIS A 55 -0.33 2.46 -22.17
C HIS A 55 1.09 2.51 -22.73
N TRP A 56 2.06 3.05 -21.99
CA TRP A 56 3.45 3.09 -22.44
C TRP A 56 4.08 1.70 -22.56
N ALA A 57 3.79 0.79 -21.63
CA ALA A 57 4.28 -0.58 -21.67
C ALA A 57 3.76 -1.35 -22.91
N THR A 58 2.48 -1.20 -23.23
CA THR A 58 1.88 -1.82 -24.43
C THR A 58 2.44 -1.21 -25.71
N VAL A 59 2.61 0.11 -25.78
CA VAL A 59 3.25 0.78 -26.91
C VAL A 59 4.68 0.24 -27.09
N ALA A 60 5.50 0.21 -26.04
CA ALA A 60 6.86 -0.29 -26.10
C ALA A 60 6.92 -1.75 -26.61
N ASN A 61 6.05 -2.63 -26.12
CA ASN A 61 5.97 -4.01 -26.61
C ASN A 61 5.59 -4.09 -28.10
N ASN A 62 4.64 -3.28 -28.56
CA ASN A 62 4.25 -3.27 -29.98
C ASN A 62 5.40 -2.80 -30.89
N TRP A 63 6.19 -1.83 -30.43
CA TRP A 63 7.40 -1.38 -31.14
C TRP A 63 8.46 -2.48 -31.19
N ILE A 64 8.71 -3.16 -30.06
CA ILE A 64 9.62 -4.32 -29.98
C ILE A 64 9.17 -5.43 -30.94
N ASP A 65 7.87 -5.78 -30.93
CA ASP A 65 7.32 -6.82 -31.81
C ASP A 65 7.46 -6.44 -33.29
N THR A 66 7.27 -5.17 -33.62
CA THR A 66 7.45 -4.66 -34.99
C THR A 66 8.91 -4.72 -35.43
N ALA A 67 9.84 -4.29 -34.56
CA ALA A 67 11.27 -4.36 -34.82
C ALA A 67 11.74 -5.81 -35.00
N ASN A 68 11.29 -6.72 -34.13
CA ASN A 68 11.59 -8.15 -34.22
C ASN A 68 11.06 -8.75 -35.53
N ARG A 69 9.83 -8.43 -35.94
CA ARG A 69 9.25 -8.91 -37.21
C ARG A 69 10.04 -8.41 -38.43
N ILE A 70 10.49 -7.16 -38.41
CA ILE A 70 11.34 -6.61 -39.47
C ILE A 70 12.67 -7.38 -39.52
N ALA A 71 13.34 -7.55 -38.38
CA ALA A 71 14.61 -8.27 -38.30
C ALA A 71 14.50 -9.72 -38.82
N GLU A 72 13.43 -10.43 -38.45
CA GLU A 72 13.12 -11.77 -38.97
C GLU A 72 12.94 -11.78 -40.49
N THR A 73 12.22 -10.79 -41.03
CA THR A 73 11.96 -10.69 -42.48
C THR A 73 13.24 -10.53 -43.30
N TYR A 74 14.24 -9.84 -42.75
CA TYR A 74 15.54 -9.62 -43.41
C TYR A 74 16.58 -10.69 -43.07
N GLY A 75 16.18 -11.82 -42.46
CA GLY A 75 17.07 -12.93 -42.15
C GLY A 75 18.12 -12.60 -41.09
N ILE A 76 17.90 -11.55 -40.28
CA ILE A 76 18.73 -11.21 -39.14
C ILE A 76 18.28 -12.09 -37.96
N SER A 77 18.45 -13.41 -38.11
CA SER A 77 18.14 -14.39 -37.09
C SER A 77 19.41 -14.71 -36.29
N GLY A 78 19.47 -14.25 -35.03
CA GLY A 78 20.54 -14.61 -34.09
C GLY A 78 21.19 -13.45 -33.33
N TYR A 79 21.03 -12.20 -33.77
CA TYR A 79 21.50 -11.01 -33.03
C TYR A 79 20.32 -10.26 -32.41
N GLY A 80 19.81 -10.79 -31.30
CA GLY A 80 19.00 -10.02 -30.35
C GLY A 80 17.53 -9.81 -30.74
N SER A 81 16.70 -10.85 -30.58
CA SER A 81 15.28 -10.62 -30.29
C SER A 81 15.21 -9.72 -29.07
N THR A 82 14.84 -8.45 -29.26
CA THR A 82 14.74 -7.52 -28.14
C THR A 82 13.67 -8.08 -27.22
N SER A 83 14.04 -8.35 -25.96
CA SER A 83 13.11 -8.96 -25.01
C SER A 83 11.96 -8.01 -24.74
N ARG A 84 10.73 -8.51 -24.86
CA ARG A 84 9.53 -7.81 -24.40
C ARG A 84 9.68 -7.46 -22.92
N LEU A 85 8.88 -6.52 -22.45
CA LEU A 85 8.81 -6.22 -21.02
C LEU A 85 8.55 -7.50 -20.22
N SER A 86 9.33 -7.70 -19.16
CA SER A 86 9.30 -8.93 -18.37
C SER A 86 7.94 -9.10 -17.67
N LEU A 87 7.61 -10.35 -17.31
CA LEU A 87 6.40 -10.67 -16.54
C LEU A 87 6.30 -9.82 -15.26
N MET A 88 7.44 -9.48 -14.66
CA MET A 88 7.48 -8.67 -13.44
C MET A 88 6.91 -7.27 -13.64
N VAL A 89 7.09 -6.65 -14.80
CA VAL A 89 6.50 -5.33 -15.10
C VAL A 89 4.98 -5.39 -15.05
N TRP A 90 4.38 -6.46 -15.58
CA TRP A 90 2.93 -6.67 -15.55
C TRP A 90 2.40 -6.95 -14.15
N ILE A 91 3.12 -7.74 -13.36
CA ILE A 91 2.80 -7.97 -11.94
C ILE A 91 2.86 -6.66 -11.16
N SER A 92 3.89 -5.84 -11.42
CA SER A 92 4.06 -4.52 -10.80
C SER A 92 2.89 -3.59 -11.10
N LEU A 93 2.44 -3.56 -12.35
CA LEU A 93 1.25 -2.81 -12.77
C LEU A 93 -0.02 -3.31 -12.07
N ALA A 94 -0.21 -4.62 -11.97
CA ALA A 94 -1.36 -5.20 -11.29
C ALA A 94 -1.39 -4.83 -9.80
N VAL A 95 -0.23 -4.90 -9.11
CA VAL A 95 -0.11 -4.48 -7.70
C VAL A 95 -0.45 -2.99 -7.55
N LEU A 96 0.02 -2.14 -8.47
CA LEU A 96 -0.24 -0.71 -8.44
C LEU A 96 -1.74 -0.39 -8.62
N VAL A 97 -2.44 -1.13 -9.50
CA VAL A 97 -3.90 -1.03 -9.64
C VAL A 97 -4.62 -1.50 -8.38
N ILE A 98 -4.25 -2.66 -7.82
CA ILE A 98 -4.83 -3.19 -6.58
C ILE A 98 -4.70 -2.17 -5.45
N GLN A 99 -3.54 -1.55 -5.32
CA GLN A 99 -3.27 -0.56 -4.29
C GLN A 99 -4.08 0.72 -4.48
N ALA A 100 -4.21 1.20 -5.72
CA ALA A 100 -5.09 2.32 -6.04
C ALA A 100 -6.54 2.04 -5.62
N VAL A 101 -7.06 0.85 -5.95
CA VAL A 101 -8.41 0.41 -5.58
C VAL A 101 -8.55 0.37 -4.06
N ILE A 102 -7.59 -0.16 -3.32
CA ILE A 102 -7.64 -0.21 -1.85
C ILE A 102 -7.66 1.20 -1.25
N TYR A 103 -6.85 2.14 -1.75
CA TYR A 103 -6.85 3.52 -1.26
C TYR A 103 -8.17 4.24 -1.53
N ILE A 104 -8.76 4.05 -2.71
CA ILE A 104 -10.08 4.60 -3.03
C ILE A 104 -11.16 3.95 -2.15
N ALA A 105 -11.14 2.62 -1.99
CA ALA A 105 -12.09 1.89 -1.16
C ALA A 105 -11.99 2.26 0.33
N ALA A 106 -10.78 2.55 0.82
CA ALA A 106 -10.53 2.99 2.18
C ALA A 106 -11.12 4.37 2.48
N PHE A 107 -11.44 5.19 1.48
CA PHE A 107 -11.96 6.55 1.67
C PHE A 107 -13.21 6.59 2.57
N SER A 108 -14.23 5.79 2.25
CA SER A 108 -15.49 5.80 3.00
C SER A 108 -15.29 5.35 4.46
N GLY A 109 -14.54 4.27 4.67
CA GLY A 109 -14.24 3.75 6.00
C GLY A 109 -13.38 4.70 6.83
N THR A 110 -12.37 5.33 6.23
CA THR A 110 -11.47 6.25 6.93
C THR A 110 -12.15 7.57 7.25
N ARG A 111 -13.00 8.09 6.36
CA ARG A 111 -13.81 9.30 6.59
C ARG A 111 -14.80 9.10 7.72
N ASP A 112 -15.47 7.94 7.75
CA ASP A 112 -16.45 7.60 8.77
C ASP A 112 -15.80 7.09 10.07
N LYS A 113 -14.47 7.10 10.17
CA LYS A 113 -13.68 6.62 11.32
C LYS A 113 -14.00 5.18 11.72
N LYS A 114 -14.23 4.31 10.72
CA LYS A 114 -14.53 2.88 10.90
C LYS A 114 -13.25 2.05 10.85
N LYS A 115 -13.18 1.01 11.68
CA LYS A 115 -12.07 0.03 11.67
C LYS A 115 -11.85 -0.59 10.30
N SER A 116 -12.92 -0.86 9.53
CA SER A 116 -12.82 -1.40 8.17
C SER A 116 -11.99 -0.54 7.21
N GLY A 117 -12.04 0.80 7.35
CA GLY A 117 -11.20 1.69 6.54
C GLY A 117 -9.73 1.61 6.93
N TRP A 118 -9.46 1.53 8.24
CA TRP A 118 -8.10 1.33 8.76
C TRP A 118 -7.54 -0.03 8.37
N ASP A 119 -8.37 -1.09 8.37
CA ASP A 119 -7.99 -2.45 7.97
C ASP A 119 -7.56 -2.50 6.50
N LEU A 120 -8.25 -1.75 5.63
CA LEU A 120 -7.86 -1.62 4.22
C LEU A 120 -6.49 -0.93 4.07
N LEU A 121 -6.21 0.11 4.86
CA LEU A 121 -4.89 0.74 4.84
C LEU A 121 -3.81 -0.20 5.38
N PHE A 122 -4.11 -0.98 6.42
CA PHE A 122 -3.19 -1.99 6.94
C PHE A 122 -2.93 -3.08 5.91
N LEU A 123 -3.96 -3.52 5.18
CA LEU A 123 -3.82 -4.45 4.05
C LEU A 123 -2.96 -3.86 2.92
N ALA A 124 -3.16 -2.58 2.57
CA ALA A 124 -2.34 -1.90 1.57
C ALA A 124 -0.86 -1.89 1.97
N MET A 125 -0.55 -1.61 3.25
CA MET A 125 0.82 -1.68 3.77
C MET A 125 1.40 -3.10 3.65
N GLY A 126 0.61 -4.13 3.99
CA GLY A 126 1.03 -5.53 3.86
C GLY A 126 1.33 -5.94 2.42
N ILE A 127 0.45 -5.57 1.47
CA ILE A 127 0.66 -5.81 0.03
C ILE A 127 1.93 -5.13 -0.44
N ASN A 128 2.14 -3.88 -0.03
CA ASN A 128 3.33 -3.14 -0.39
C ASN A 128 4.57 -3.90 0.09
N ILE A 129 4.60 -4.31 1.37
CA ILE A 129 5.76 -4.99 1.96
C ILE A 129 6.09 -6.29 1.24
N VAL A 130 5.07 -7.10 0.94
CA VAL A 130 5.23 -8.34 0.18
C VAL A 130 5.75 -8.05 -1.23
N TYR A 131 5.20 -7.04 -1.91
CA TYR A 131 5.66 -6.65 -3.24
C TYR A 131 7.11 -6.16 -3.21
N GLY A 132 7.47 -5.28 -2.28
CA GLY A 132 8.85 -4.81 -2.07
C GLY A 132 9.81 -5.98 -1.87
N PHE A 133 9.43 -6.96 -1.05
CA PHE A 133 10.23 -8.19 -0.85
C PHE A 133 10.39 -9.02 -2.13
N ILE A 134 9.33 -9.21 -2.91
CA ILE A 134 9.39 -9.94 -4.19
C ILE A 134 10.32 -9.24 -5.17
N THR A 135 10.25 -7.90 -5.27
CA THR A 135 11.08 -7.12 -6.22
C THR A 135 12.58 -7.22 -5.96
N LEU A 136 13.00 -7.61 -4.75
CA LEU A 136 14.41 -7.83 -4.41
C LEU A 136 15.06 -8.93 -5.23
N PHE A 137 14.28 -9.93 -5.62
CA PHE A 137 14.76 -11.10 -6.36
C PHE A 137 14.61 -10.91 -7.87
N THR A 138 14.50 -9.66 -8.33
CA THR A 138 14.31 -9.30 -9.74
C THR A 138 15.46 -8.42 -10.20
N ASP A 139 15.65 -8.30 -11.52
CA ASP A 139 16.70 -7.46 -12.12
C ASP A 139 16.56 -5.96 -11.78
N TYR A 140 15.40 -5.56 -11.25
CA TYR A 140 15.10 -4.20 -10.80
C TYR A 140 15.34 -3.98 -9.30
N GLY A 141 15.67 -5.05 -8.56
CA GLY A 141 15.93 -5.03 -7.13
C GLY A 141 17.34 -4.57 -6.78
N SER A 142 17.47 -3.79 -5.71
CA SER A 142 18.78 -3.49 -5.11
C SER A 142 18.67 -3.43 -3.59
N VAL A 143 19.79 -3.69 -2.89
CA VAL A 143 19.86 -3.58 -1.42
C VAL A 143 19.56 -2.15 -0.95
N GLY A 144 19.97 -1.14 -1.74
CA GLY A 144 19.62 0.26 -1.47
C GLY A 144 18.11 0.51 -1.52
N ASN A 145 17.44 -0.03 -2.55
CA ASN A 145 15.98 0.06 -2.67
C ASN A 145 15.28 -0.63 -1.50
N LEU A 146 15.80 -1.77 -1.03
CA LEU A 146 15.25 -2.48 0.13
C LEU A 146 15.27 -1.62 1.39
N ILE A 147 16.40 -1.00 1.69
CA ILE A 147 16.54 -0.21 2.93
C ILE A 147 15.57 0.96 2.91
N GLY A 148 15.50 1.71 1.80
CA GLY A 148 14.54 2.81 1.65
C GLY A 148 13.09 2.32 1.76
N TYR A 149 12.80 1.17 1.16
CA TYR A 149 11.49 0.55 1.19
C TYR A 149 11.05 0.13 2.60
N LEU A 150 11.95 -0.53 3.35
CA LEU A 150 11.71 -0.94 4.74
C LEU A 150 11.54 0.25 5.66
N ILE A 151 12.39 1.27 5.54
CA ILE A 151 12.26 2.50 6.33
C ILE A 151 10.91 3.17 6.06
N GLY A 152 10.53 3.34 4.78
CA GLY A 152 9.23 3.89 4.40
C GLY A 152 8.06 3.08 4.95
N SER A 153 8.15 1.75 4.90
CA SER A 153 7.15 0.84 5.44
C SER A 153 7.02 0.93 6.95
N VAL A 154 8.15 1.00 7.67
CA VAL A 154 8.18 1.16 9.14
C VAL A 154 7.59 2.50 9.56
N ILE A 155 7.93 3.59 8.87
CA ILE A 155 7.36 4.92 9.12
C ILE A 155 5.85 4.91 8.84
N GLY A 156 5.42 4.35 7.71
CA GLY A 156 4.00 4.25 7.36
C GLY A 156 3.21 3.44 8.38
N LEU A 157 3.74 2.30 8.83
CA LEU A 157 3.14 1.49 9.88
C LEU A 157 3.09 2.26 11.20
N TYR A 158 4.17 2.93 11.60
CA TYR A 158 4.19 3.75 12.80
C TYR A 158 3.06 4.80 12.77
N LEU A 159 2.95 5.60 11.71
CA LEU A 159 1.90 6.61 11.57
C LEU A 159 0.49 5.99 11.61
N LEU A 160 0.30 4.86 10.93
CA LEU A 160 -0.99 4.16 10.86
C LEU A 160 -1.41 3.61 12.23
N PHE A 161 -0.48 3.02 13.00
CA PHE A 161 -0.75 2.49 14.33
C PHE A 161 -0.99 3.60 15.35
N GLN A 162 -0.29 4.73 15.23
CA GLN A 162 -0.48 5.88 16.13
C GLN A 162 -1.90 6.47 16.09
N ILE A 163 -2.60 6.35 14.96
CA ILE A 163 -3.98 6.82 14.80
C ILE A 163 -5.04 5.72 14.99
N ARG A 164 -4.64 4.46 15.20
CA ARG A 164 -5.54 3.29 15.27
C ARG A 164 -6.66 3.48 16.29
N SER A 165 -6.37 4.10 17.43
CA SER A 165 -7.35 4.36 18.49
C SER A 165 -8.56 5.18 18.04
N TYR A 166 -8.44 6.00 16.99
CA TYR A 166 -9.53 6.79 16.44
C TYR A 166 -10.50 5.98 15.57
N TYR A 167 -10.09 4.79 15.14
CA TYR A 167 -10.87 3.89 14.27
C TYR A 167 -11.45 2.68 15.02
N LEU A 168 -11.04 2.47 16.27
CA LEU A 168 -11.64 1.43 17.11
C LEU A 168 -13.06 1.85 17.53
N PRO A 169 -14.00 0.90 17.65
CA PRO A 169 -15.31 1.20 18.20
C PRO A 169 -15.13 1.85 19.58
N LYS A 170 -15.76 3.01 19.81
CA LYS A 170 -15.84 3.57 21.16
C LYS A 170 -16.53 2.51 22.02
N LYS A 171 -15.81 1.93 23.00
CA LYS A 171 -16.47 1.13 24.04
C LYS A 171 -17.50 2.05 24.67
N SER A 172 -18.78 1.72 24.52
CA SER A 172 -19.85 2.39 25.24
C SER A 172 -19.55 2.26 26.72
N THR A 173 -19.22 3.36 27.38
CA THR A 173 -19.31 3.46 28.83
C THR A 173 -20.79 3.49 29.23
N GLU A 174 -21.42 2.33 29.20
CA GLU A 174 -22.59 1.97 30.00
C GLU A 174 -22.06 0.95 31.05
N THR A 175 -22.20 1.06 32.37
CA THR A 175 -23.14 1.81 33.21
C THR A 175 -22.46 1.95 34.58
N SER A 176 -21.96 3.14 34.93
CA SER A 176 -21.52 3.41 36.30
C SER A 176 -22.72 3.79 37.17
N LYS A 177 -23.17 2.81 37.98
CA LYS A 177 -23.70 2.94 39.34
C LYS A 177 -24.45 4.24 39.68
N LYS A 178 -25.78 4.14 39.83
CA LYS A 178 -26.52 4.90 40.86
C LYS A 178 -26.70 4.00 42.09
N PRO A 179 -26.18 4.35 43.29
CA PRO A 179 -26.54 3.65 44.51
C PRO A 179 -27.88 4.21 44.99
N SER A 180 -28.95 3.43 44.90
CA SER A 180 -30.18 3.74 45.62
C SER A 180 -30.11 3.08 47.00
N LYS A 181 -29.61 3.84 47.97
CA LYS A 181 -29.99 3.64 49.37
C LYS A 181 -31.48 3.95 49.51
N LYS A 182 -32.26 2.97 49.96
CA LYS A 182 -33.30 3.12 50.99
C LYS A 182 -33.77 1.75 51.43
#